data_AF-A0AAW1X7N6-F1
#
_entry.id   AF-A0AAW1X7N6-F1
#
_cell.length_a   1.000
_cell.length_b   1.000
_cell.length_c   1.000
_cell.angle_alpha   90.00
_cell.angle_beta   90.00
_cell.angle_gamma   90.00
#
_symmetry.space_group_name_H-M   'P 1'
#
loop_
_entity.id
_entity.type
_entity.pdbx_description
1 polymer ?
#
loop_
_entity_poly.entity_id
_entity_poly.type
_entity_poly.pdbx_seq_one_letter_code
_entity_poly.pdbx_strand_id
1 'polypeptide(L)'
;MTSPLTPTATILCPSSTSLTSITSFTPSLFPKTSQKPSLITKPKRGFVSKATLLHLQRLCLRRTSLHAVRRTSRTGQPSTVVRPNTTTIIDYKLPNNPGPLRTRLAAQNVAKDPVYLAKYKKAIELMRALPDDDPRSFAQQAMVHCSYCDGGYPMAGFSDLEIQVHYCWLFFPFHRWYLYFFEKIMGKLIDDPTFALPFWNWDAPAGMYIPSIFTDTTSSLYDQYRNAAHQPPEVTRPELQRHR
;
A
#
# COMPACT_ATOMS: atom_id res chain seq x y z
N MET A 1 2.41 -19.11 34.81
CA MET A 1 2.13 -19.81 33.54
C MET A 1 2.24 -18.79 32.42
N THR A 2 3.39 -18.74 31.77
CA THR A 2 3.76 -17.76 30.75
C THR A 2 3.35 -18.27 29.37
N SER A 3 2.39 -17.59 28.73
CA SER A 3 1.99 -17.86 27.34
C SER A 3 3.14 -17.53 26.37
N PRO A 4 3.36 -18.34 25.33
CA PRO A 4 4.44 -18.09 24.38
C PRO A 4 4.08 -16.95 23.43
N LEU A 5 5.09 -16.13 23.12
CA LEU A 5 5.06 -14.99 22.21
C LEU A 5 4.53 -15.39 20.83
N THR A 6 3.48 -14.69 20.38
CA THR A 6 2.97 -14.77 19.00
C THR A 6 4.03 -14.27 18.00
N PRO A 7 4.27 -14.96 16.87
CA PRO A 7 5.24 -14.52 15.88
C PRO A 7 4.76 -13.25 15.18
N THR A 8 5.60 -12.22 15.22
CA THR A 8 5.44 -10.98 14.47
C THR A 8 5.67 -11.26 12.99
N ALA A 9 4.62 -11.12 12.16
CA ALA A 9 4.75 -11.25 10.71
C ALA A 9 5.35 -9.96 10.15
N THR A 10 6.66 -9.95 9.93
CA THR A 10 7.37 -8.94 9.14
C THR A 10 7.55 -9.50 7.74
N ILE A 11 6.99 -8.86 6.71
CA ILE A 11 7.30 -9.21 5.31
C ILE A 11 8.69 -8.64 5.01
N LEU A 12 9.69 -9.52 4.98
CA LEU A 12 11.04 -9.23 4.48
C LEU A 12 11.38 -10.20 3.36
N CYS A 13 12.14 -9.72 2.37
CA CYS A 13 12.68 -10.55 1.30
C CYS A 13 14.03 -11.14 1.75
N PRO A 14 14.28 -12.45 1.60
CA PRO A 14 15.55 -13.06 2.03
C PRO A 14 16.72 -12.64 1.13
N SER A 15 17.89 -12.44 1.76
CA SER A 15 19.19 -12.34 1.08
C SER A 15 19.62 -13.71 0.57
N SER A 16 20.18 -13.72 -0.64
CA SER A 16 20.48 -14.89 -1.47
C SER A 16 21.36 -15.96 -0.82
N THR A 17 20.95 -17.23 -0.98
CA THR A 17 21.90 -18.34 -1.15
C THR A 17 21.40 -19.33 -2.21
N SER A 18 22.14 -19.33 -3.32
CA SER A 18 22.40 -20.37 -4.32
C SER A 18 21.26 -21.33 -4.73
N LEU A 19 20.78 -21.18 -5.97
CA LEU A 19 20.19 -22.28 -6.75
C LEU A 19 20.94 -22.42 -8.08
N THR A 20 21.50 -23.60 -8.26
CA THR A 20 22.23 -24.07 -9.44
C THR A 20 21.31 -24.29 -10.64
N SER A 21 21.86 -23.97 -11.81
CA SER A 21 21.25 -23.96 -13.14
C SER A 21 20.95 -25.37 -13.69
N ILE A 22 19.80 -25.58 -14.34
CA ILE A 22 19.54 -26.68 -15.29
C ILE A 22 18.71 -26.20 -16.50
N THR A 23 19.45 -25.95 -17.58
CA THR A 23 19.26 -26.24 -19.02
C THR A 23 17.89 -26.21 -19.76
N SER A 24 17.91 -25.41 -20.83
CA SER A 24 17.52 -25.68 -22.25
C SER A 24 16.07 -25.92 -22.65
N PHE A 25 15.56 -25.05 -23.54
CA PHE A 25 14.55 -25.37 -24.56
C PHE A 25 14.92 -24.70 -25.90
N THR A 26 14.93 -25.50 -26.97
CA THR A 26 15.16 -25.13 -28.37
C THR A 26 13.87 -24.60 -29.04
N PRO A 27 13.93 -23.65 -30.00
CA PRO A 27 12.75 -23.12 -30.66
C PRO A 27 12.44 -23.87 -31.96
N SER A 28 11.17 -24.21 -32.20
CA SER A 28 10.68 -24.77 -33.46
C SER A 28 9.82 -23.76 -34.21
N LEU A 29 10.15 -23.63 -35.50
CA LEU A 29 9.58 -22.83 -36.58
C LEU A 29 8.08 -23.06 -36.83
N PHE A 30 7.36 -22.01 -37.26
CA PHE A 30 6.29 -22.02 -38.30
C PHE A 30 5.94 -20.56 -38.71
N PRO A 31 5.30 -20.29 -39.88
CA PRO A 31 5.80 -19.31 -40.84
C PRO A 31 5.05 -17.98 -40.87
N LYS A 32 5.73 -16.97 -41.45
CA LYS A 32 5.24 -15.61 -41.70
C LYS A 32 4.18 -15.58 -42.80
N THR A 33 3.03 -14.97 -42.52
CA THR A 33 2.12 -14.43 -43.54
C THR A 33 2.13 -12.90 -43.48
N SER A 34 2.34 -12.31 -44.66
CA SER A 34 2.48 -10.88 -44.91
C SER A 34 1.10 -10.23 -45.05
N GLN A 35 0.79 -9.26 -44.21
CA GLN A 35 -0.22 -8.23 -44.49
C GLN A 35 0.38 -6.85 -44.23
N LYS A 36 0.45 -6.01 -45.27
CA LYS A 36 0.81 -4.59 -45.16
C LYS A 36 -0.40 -3.81 -44.62
N PRO A 37 -0.22 -2.97 -43.59
CA PRO A 37 -1.14 -1.87 -43.33
C PRO A 37 -0.51 -0.52 -43.73
N SER A 38 -1.39 0.33 -44.23
CA SER A 38 -1.23 1.69 -44.71
C SER A 38 -0.61 2.66 -43.68
N LEU A 39 0.06 3.68 -44.21
CA LEU A 39 0.69 4.79 -43.50
C LEU A 39 -0.32 5.54 -42.62
N ILE A 40 -0.17 5.41 -41.30
CA ILE A 40 -0.68 6.36 -40.31
C ILE A 40 0.53 7.11 -39.75
N THR A 41 0.53 8.43 -39.94
CA THR A 41 1.54 9.36 -39.43
C THR A 41 1.64 9.28 -37.91
N LYS A 42 2.83 8.95 -37.40
CA LYS A 42 3.12 8.88 -35.95
C LYS A 42 3.05 10.27 -35.32
N PRO A 43 2.36 10.48 -34.18
CA PRO A 43 2.56 11.67 -33.38
C PRO A 43 3.96 11.61 -32.74
N LYS A 44 4.69 12.73 -32.76
CA LYS A 44 6.02 12.86 -32.14
C LYS A 44 5.92 12.51 -30.66
N ARG A 45 6.54 11.39 -30.25
CA ARG A 45 6.81 11.08 -28.84
C ARG A 45 7.74 12.15 -28.30
N GLY A 46 7.21 13.04 -27.45
CA GLY A 46 8.05 13.85 -26.58
C GLY A 46 8.84 12.93 -25.67
N PHE A 47 10.17 12.94 -25.79
CA PHE A 47 11.06 12.29 -24.84
C PHE A 47 11.06 13.12 -23.56
N VAL A 48 10.29 12.69 -22.56
CA VAL A 48 10.49 13.14 -21.19
C VAL A 48 11.64 12.31 -20.66
N SER A 49 12.78 12.94 -20.38
CA SER A 49 13.96 12.27 -19.81
C SER A 49 13.56 11.51 -18.55
N LYS A 50 14.18 10.34 -18.30
CA LYS A 50 14.07 9.60 -17.02
C LYS A 50 14.26 10.54 -15.82
N ALA A 51 15.15 11.54 -15.95
CA ALA A 51 15.39 12.55 -14.93
C ALA A 51 14.16 13.43 -14.66
N THR A 52 13.37 13.77 -15.68
CA THR A 52 12.16 14.59 -15.57
C THR A 52 10.99 13.79 -14.98
N LEU A 53 10.89 12.48 -15.30
CA LEU A 53 9.91 11.59 -14.67
C LEU A 53 10.22 11.38 -13.17
N LEU A 54 11.49 11.16 -12.83
CA LEU A 54 12.00 11.10 -11.46
C LEU A 54 11.78 12.43 -10.71
N HIS A 55 11.91 13.57 -11.38
CA HIS A 55 11.67 14.89 -10.78
C HIS A 55 10.18 15.12 -10.48
N LEU A 56 9.29 14.71 -11.37
CA LEU A 56 7.83 14.81 -11.19
C LEU A 56 7.32 13.84 -10.10
N GLN A 57 7.88 12.63 -10.00
CA GLN A 57 7.62 11.72 -8.88
C GLN A 57 8.05 12.33 -7.54
N ARG A 58 9.25 12.95 -7.48
CA ARG A 58 9.76 13.66 -6.30
C ARG A 58 8.94 14.91 -5.93
N LEU A 59 8.26 15.54 -6.89
CA LEU A 59 7.35 16.67 -6.67
C LEU A 59 5.96 16.25 -6.20
N CYS A 60 5.44 15.11 -6.65
CA CYS A 60 4.18 14.55 -6.16
C CYS A 60 4.27 14.20 -4.65
N LEU A 61 5.44 13.73 -4.21
CA LEU A 61 5.79 13.44 -2.81
C LEU A 61 6.00 14.70 -1.93
N ARG A 62 5.87 15.93 -2.47
CA ARG A 62 5.86 17.15 -1.64
C ARG A 62 4.50 17.45 -1.02
N ARG A 63 3.41 16.80 -1.44
CA ARG A 63 2.04 17.16 -1.05
C ARG A 63 1.25 16.09 -0.29
N THR A 64 1.78 14.87 -0.11
CA THR A 64 1.10 13.82 0.67
C THR A 64 1.48 13.87 2.16
N SER A 65 0.62 13.31 3.00
CA SER A 65 0.62 13.28 4.47
C SER A 65 1.81 12.71 5.21
N LEU A 66 2.91 12.48 4.51
CA LEU A 66 4.15 11.96 5.03
C LEU A 66 5.02 13.04 5.68
N HIS A 67 4.47 14.20 6.05
CA HIS A 67 5.25 15.23 6.77
C HIS A 67 5.71 14.76 8.16
N ALA A 68 5.04 13.78 8.77
CA ALA A 68 5.55 13.11 9.96
C ALA A 68 6.83 12.28 9.66
N VAL A 69 6.93 11.70 8.46
CA VAL A 69 8.11 10.93 8.02
C VAL A 69 9.21 11.85 7.46
N ARG A 70 8.86 13.04 6.94
CA ARG A 70 9.79 13.95 6.26
C ARG A 70 10.35 15.08 7.12
N ARG A 71 9.88 15.29 8.36
CA ARG A 71 10.37 16.40 9.21
C ARG A 71 11.87 16.31 9.52
N THR A 72 12.53 15.16 9.33
CA THR A 72 13.95 14.98 9.64
C THR A 72 14.88 15.11 8.43
N SER A 73 14.38 14.91 7.20
CA SER A 73 15.23 14.94 5.99
C SER A 73 15.70 16.35 5.57
N ARG A 74 15.06 17.44 6.04
CA ARG A 74 15.50 18.81 5.74
C ARG A 74 16.57 19.36 6.71
N THR A 75 16.88 18.66 7.79
CA THR A 75 17.85 19.10 8.81
C THR A 75 19.05 18.15 8.96
N GLY A 76 19.27 17.23 8.01
CA GLY A 76 20.33 16.23 8.15
C GLY A 76 20.13 15.28 9.33
N GLN A 77 18.90 15.13 9.83
CA GLN A 77 18.55 14.15 10.86
C GLN A 77 17.96 12.89 10.21
N PRO A 78 18.32 11.67 10.65
CA PRO A 78 17.78 10.44 10.10
C PRO A 78 16.26 10.37 10.27
N SER A 79 15.55 9.65 9.40
CA SER A 79 14.17 9.24 9.67
C SER A 79 14.13 8.52 11.03
N THR A 80 13.35 9.03 11.99
CA THR A 80 13.25 8.45 13.35
C THR A 80 12.54 7.11 13.38
N VAL A 81 11.89 6.72 12.29
CA VAL A 81 11.26 5.41 12.14
C VAL A 81 12.35 4.38 11.85
N VAL A 82 12.81 3.73 12.92
CA VAL A 82 13.84 2.68 12.87
C VAL A 82 13.21 1.41 12.34
N ARG A 83 13.81 0.82 11.30
CA ARG A 83 13.36 -0.48 10.77
C ARG A 83 13.41 -1.53 11.88
N PRO A 84 12.36 -2.34 12.10
CA PRO A 84 12.41 -3.43 13.07
C PRO A 84 13.47 -4.44 12.60
N ASN A 85 14.44 -4.72 13.46
CA ASN A 85 15.49 -5.70 13.17
C ASN A 85 15.03 -7.10 13.57
N THR A 86 14.40 -7.81 12.63
CA THR A 86 14.15 -9.26 12.74
C THR A 86 15.04 -9.99 11.76
N THR A 87 15.90 -10.88 12.26
CA THR A 87 16.86 -11.64 11.42
C THR A 87 16.31 -12.96 10.91
N THR A 88 15.22 -13.47 11.50
CA THR A 88 14.61 -14.74 11.10
C THR A 88 13.32 -14.49 10.35
N ILE A 89 13.29 -14.86 9.07
CA ILE A 89 12.10 -14.86 8.23
C ILE A 89 11.48 -16.25 8.32
N ILE A 90 10.16 -16.32 8.54
CA ILE A 90 9.41 -17.56 8.60
C ILE A 90 8.43 -17.66 7.44
N ASP A 91 8.21 -18.87 6.94
CA ASP A 91 7.21 -19.10 5.90
C ASP A 91 5.80 -18.91 6.46
N TYR A 92 4.99 -18.16 5.70
CA TYR A 92 3.59 -17.98 6.05
C TYR A 92 2.84 -19.31 5.96
N LYS A 93 2.06 -19.62 6.99
CA LYS A 93 1.14 -20.77 7.04
C LYS A 93 -0.29 -20.27 7.14
N LEU A 94 -1.18 -20.83 6.32
CA LEU A 94 -2.61 -20.57 6.47
C LEU A 94 -3.07 -21.03 7.87
N PRO A 95 -3.92 -20.25 8.55
CA PRO A 95 -4.43 -20.65 9.85
C PRO A 95 -5.35 -21.87 9.71
N ASN A 96 -5.10 -22.91 10.52
CA ASN A 96 -5.93 -24.13 10.56
C ASN A 96 -7.40 -23.84 10.92
N ASN A 97 -7.63 -22.80 11.72
CA ASN A 97 -8.95 -22.27 12.01
C ASN A 97 -8.94 -20.76 11.69
N PRO A 98 -9.36 -20.34 10.49
CA PRO A 98 -9.31 -18.94 10.06
C PRO A 98 -10.29 -18.04 10.82
N GLY A 99 -11.18 -18.61 11.64
CA GLY A 99 -12.32 -17.90 12.24
C GLY A 99 -13.41 -17.61 11.20
N PRO A 100 -14.41 -16.78 11.56
CA PRO A 100 -15.47 -16.41 10.64
C PRO A 100 -14.93 -15.58 9.47
N LEU A 101 -15.59 -15.70 8.31
CA LEU A 101 -15.28 -14.88 7.14
C LEU A 101 -15.49 -13.39 7.47
N ARG A 102 -14.46 -12.59 7.17
CA ARG A 102 -14.48 -11.14 7.36
C ARG A 102 -15.10 -10.46 6.15
N THR A 103 -16.16 -9.68 6.37
CA THR A 103 -16.83 -8.92 5.32
C THR A 103 -16.49 -7.45 5.43
N ARG A 104 -15.84 -6.89 4.40
CA ARG A 104 -15.48 -5.47 4.35
C ARG A 104 -16.70 -4.62 4.04
N LEU A 105 -16.95 -3.58 4.84
CA LEU A 105 -18.06 -2.65 4.63
C LEU A 105 -17.67 -1.51 3.69
N ALA A 106 -18.63 -1.04 2.90
CA ALA A 106 -18.44 0.15 2.09
C ALA A 106 -18.36 1.39 3.01
N ALA A 107 -17.27 2.17 2.88
CA ALA A 107 -16.92 3.23 3.83
C ALA A 107 -18.00 4.32 3.96
N GLN A 108 -18.77 4.60 2.91
CA GLN A 108 -19.88 5.55 2.94
C GLN A 108 -21.03 5.11 3.86
N ASN A 109 -21.13 3.81 4.18
CA ASN A 109 -22.15 3.27 5.08
C ASN A 109 -21.65 3.12 6.52
N VAL A 110 -20.34 3.26 6.78
CA VAL A 110 -19.77 3.06 8.12
C VAL A 110 -20.35 4.05 9.14
N ALA A 111 -20.64 5.29 8.75
CA ALA A 111 -21.27 6.27 9.65
C ALA A 111 -22.67 5.84 10.14
N LYS A 112 -23.34 4.91 9.44
CA LYS A 112 -24.65 4.36 9.82
C LYS A 112 -24.53 3.24 10.86
N ASP A 113 -23.32 2.71 11.08
CA ASP A 113 -23.00 1.71 12.09
C ASP A 113 -22.04 2.31 13.13
N PRO A 114 -22.58 2.95 14.19
CA PRO A 114 -21.75 3.61 15.19
C PRO A 114 -20.86 2.65 15.97
N VAL A 115 -21.26 1.38 16.12
CA VAL A 115 -20.47 0.35 16.80
C VAL A 115 -19.25 -0.01 15.96
N TYR A 116 -19.44 -0.25 14.66
CA TYR A 116 -18.33 -0.50 13.75
C TYR A 116 -17.40 0.72 13.62
N LEU A 117 -17.96 1.93 13.51
CA LEU A 117 -17.16 3.16 13.44
C LEU A 117 -16.30 3.34 14.69
N ALA A 118 -16.85 3.11 15.88
CA ALA A 118 -16.12 3.21 17.14
C ALA A 118 -14.92 2.26 17.18
N LYS A 119 -15.09 0.99 16.80
CA LYS A 119 -13.97 0.03 16.78
C LYS A 119 -12.94 0.35 15.69
N TYR A 120 -13.35 0.88 14.53
CA TYR A 120 -12.41 1.31 13.49
C TYR A 120 -11.56 2.50 13.95
N LYS A 121 -12.20 3.52 14.55
CA LYS A 121 -11.50 4.65 15.19
C LYS A 121 -10.53 4.15 16.26
N LYS A 122 -10.97 3.23 17.13
CA LYS A 122 -10.15 2.69 18.21
C LYS A 122 -8.93 1.92 17.70
N ALA A 123 -9.09 1.09 16.67
CA ALA A 123 -7.99 0.33 16.10
C ALA A 123 -6.90 1.24 15.49
N ILE A 124 -7.29 2.32 14.79
CA ILE A 124 -6.32 3.31 14.28
C ILE A 124 -5.70 4.12 15.43
N GLU A 125 -6.48 4.52 16.43
CA GLU A 125 -5.97 5.21 17.61
C GLU A 125 -4.89 4.39 18.32
N LEU A 126 -5.16 3.10 18.60
CA LEU A 126 -4.18 2.20 19.22
C LEU A 126 -2.96 1.97 18.33
N MET A 127 -3.16 1.80 17.02
CA MET A 127 -2.06 1.63 16.07
C MET A 127 -1.14 2.87 16.01
N ARG A 128 -1.71 4.09 16.15
CA ARG A 128 -0.95 5.35 16.22
C ARG A 128 -0.27 5.56 17.57
N ALA A 129 -0.79 4.97 18.65
CA ALA A 129 -0.22 5.07 19.99
C ALA A 129 0.96 4.10 20.23
N LEU A 130 1.17 3.13 19.34
CA LEU A 130 2.33 2.24 19.42
C LEU A 130 3.65 3.02 19.21
N PRO A 131 4.74 2.57 19.85
CA PRO A 131 6.08 3.11 19.59
C PRO A 131 6.46 3.09 18.11
N ASP A 132 7.23 4.08 17.66
CA ASP A 132 7.63 4.21 16.25
C ASP A 132 8.47 3.02 15.74
N ASP A 133 9.16 2.29 16.64
CA ASP A 133 9.95 1.10 16.33
C ASP A 133 9.12 -0.21 16.36
N ASP A 134 7.90 -0.19 16.90
CA ASP A 134 7.00 -1.35 16.85
C ASP A 134 6.57 -1.61 15.40
N PRO A 135 6.84 -2.79 14.81
CA PRO A 135 6.50 -3.11 13.42
C PRO A 135 5.01 -2.92 13.08
N ARG A 136 4.13 -2.93 14.09
CA ARG A 136 2.69 -2.78 13.95
C ARG A 136 2.24 -1.33 13.99
N SER A 137 3.11 -0.39 14.36
CA SER A 137 2.78 1.03 14.49
C SER A 137 2.32 1.62 13.17
N PHE A 138 1.51 2.69 13.25
CA PHE A 138 0.99 3.36 12.07
C PHE A 138 2.13 3.86 11.14
N ALA A 139 3.22 4.35 11.75
CA ALA A 139 4.41 4.81 11.02
C ALA A 139 5.10 3.64 10.28
N GLN A 140 5.26 2.49 10.94
CA GLN A 140 5.92 1.33 10.35
C GLN A 140 5.10 0.68 9.25
N GLN A 141 3.78 0.61 9.43
CA GLN A 141 2.88 0.14 8.37
C GLN A 141 2.97 1.06 7.13
N ALA A 142 2.98 2.39 7.31
CA ALA A 142 3.23 3.32 6.21
C ALA A 142 4.62 3.14 5.57
N MET A 143 5.64 2.81 6.37
CA MET A 143 7.01 2.57 5.91
C MET A 143 7.14 1.29 5.07
N VAL A 144 6.30 0.27 5.30
CA VAL A 144 6.22 -0.92 4.42
C VAL A 144 5.92 -0.49 2.99
N HIS A 145 4.87 0.34 2.79
CA HIS A 145 4.55 0.86 1.46
C HIS A 145 5.70 1.70 0.88
N CYS A 146 6.27 2.63 1.66
CA CYS A 146 7.41 3.44 1.22
C CYS A 146 8.58 2.56 0.71
N SER A 147 8.97 1.56 1.49
CA SER A 147 10.15 0.73 1.19
C SER A 147 9.99 -0.12 -0.08
N TYR A 148 8.79 -0.66 -0.33
CA TYR A 148 8.54 -1.50 -1.52
C TYR A 148 8.26 -0.68 -2.80
N CYS A 149 7.97 0.61 -2.66
CA CYS A 149 7.47 1.45 -3.76
C CYS A 149 8.44 2.56 -4.17
N ASP A 150 9.42 2.90 -3.32
CA ASP A 150 10.37 4.00 -3.53
C ASP A 150 11.83 3.54 -3.34
N GLY A 151 12.16 2.33 -3.80
CA GLY A 151 13.55 1.87 -3.88
C GLY A 151 14.18 1.41 -2.56
N GLY A 152 13.38 1.05 -1.57
CA GLY A 152 13.89 0.67 -0.24
C GLY A 152 14.52 -0.72 -0.14
N TYR A 153 14.47 -1.53 -1.21
CA TYR A 153 15.05 -2.87 -1.26
C TYR A 153 15.77 -3.14 -2.59
N PRO A 154 17.03 -3.60 -2.56
CA PRO A 154 17.70 -4.10 -3.75
C PRO A 154 17.12 -5.46 -4.17
N MET A 155 17.23 -5.79 -5.45
CA MET A 155 16.90 -7.12 -5.95
C MET A 155 18.05 -8.08 -5.66
N ALA A 156 17.77 -9.21 -5.02
CA ALA A 156 18.79 -10.22 -4.74
C ALA A 156 19.47 -10.68 -6.04
N GLY A 157 20.80 -10.62 -6.08
CA GLY A 157 21.60 -10.97 -7.26
C GLY A 157 21.76 -9.85 -8.30
N PHE A 158 21.15 -8.67 -8.10
CA PHE A 158 21.26 -7.53 -9.00
C PHE A 158 21.49 -6.24 -8.21
N SER A 159 22.75 -5.85 -8.04
CA SER A 159 23.16 -4.68 -7.23
C SER A 159 22.61 -3.34 -7.70
N ASP A 160 22.22 -3.25 -8.97
CA ASP A 160 21.86 -2.01 -9.65
C ASP A 160 20.34 -1.88 -9.83
N LEU A 161 19.58 -2.87 -9.35
CA LEU A 161 18.14 -2.96 -9.47
C LEU A 161 17.48 -2.94 -8.10
N GLU A 162 16.36 -2.23 -8.04
CA GLU A 162 15.52 -2.13 -6.86
C GLU A 162 14.20 -2.87 -7.09
N ILE A 163 13.61 -3.38 -6.01
CA ILE A 163 12.26 -3.91 -6.04
C ILE A 163 11.29 -2.75 -6.27
N GLN A 164 10.42 -2.90 -7.27
CA GLN A 164 9.29 -2.02 -7.52
C GLN A 164 8.02 -2.84 -7.71
N VAL A 165 7.09 -2.68 -6.78
CA VAL A 165 5.80 -3.41 -6.79
C VAL A 165 4.74 -2.70 -7.65
N HIS A 166 4.95 -1.44 -8.00
CA HIS A 166 4.10 -0.69 -8.92
C HIS A 166 4.46 -0.95 -10.39
N TYR A 167 3.52 -0.64 -11.28
CA TYR A 167 3.69 -0.69 -12.75
C TYR A 167 4.02 -2.08 -13.30
N CYS A 168 3.75 -3.13 -12.53
CA CYS A 168 3.94 -4.52 -12.93
C CYS A 168 2.85 -5.42 -12.32
N TRP A 169 2.88 -6.70 -12.66
CA TRP A 169 1.95 -7.72 -12.18
C TRP A 169 1.96 -7.95 -10.65
N LEU A 170 2.98 -7.46 -9.94
CA LEU A 170 3.10 -7.60 -8.48
C LEU A 170 2.16 -6.64 -7.74
N PHE A 171 1.61 -5.64 -8.43
CA PHE A 171 0.75 -4.63 -7.86
C PHE A 171 -0.38 -5.22 -7.01
N PHE A 172 -1.21 -6.08 -7.59
CA PHE A 172 -2.34 -6.68 -6.89
C PHE A 172 -1.94 -7.64 -5.75
N PRO A 173 -1.06 -8.64 -5.96
CA PRO A 173 -0.70 -9.57 -4.90
C PRO A 173 0.02 -8.88 -3.74
N PHE A 174 0.92 -7.92 -4.01
CA PHE A 174 1.60 -7.16 -2.96
C PHE A 174 0.59 -6.41 -2.08
N HIS A 175 -0.29 -5.59 -2.67
CA HIS A 175 -1.26 -4.80 -1.92
C HIS A 175 -2.29 -5.69 -1.20
N ARG A 176 -2.65 -6.86 -1.76
CA ARG A 176 -3.49 -7.85 -1.08
C ARG A 176 -2.83 -8.35 0.20
N TRP A 177 -1.56 -8.75 0.15
CA TRP A 177 -0.81 -9.21 1.33
C TRP A 177 -0.56 -8.10 2.33
N TYR A 178 -0.24 -6.89 1.87
CA TYR A 178 -0.07 -5.72 2.72
C TYR A 178 -1.34 -5.45 3.54
N LEU A 179 -2.50 -5.37 2.87
CA LEU A 179 -3.78 -5.15 3.55
C LEU A 179 -4.23 -6.34 4.40
N TYR A 180 -3.86 -7.57 4.04
CA TYR A 180 -4.15 -8.76 4.83
C TYR A 180 -3.54 -8.67 6.24
N PHE A 181 -2.25 -8.35 6.33
CA PHE A 181 -1.60 -8.19 7.63
C PHE A 181 -2.03 -6.91 8.33
N PHE A 182 -2.20 -5.80 7.62
CA PHE A 182 -2.69 -4.55 8.20
C PHE A 182 -4.05 -4.75 8.91
N GLU A 183 -5.01 -5.42 8.26
CA GLU A 183 -6.31 -5.74 8.83
C GLU A 183 -6.20 -6.67 10.07
N LYS A 184 -5.32 -7.68 10.01
CA LYS A 184 -5.09 -8.57 11.15
C LYS A 184 -4.44 -7.87 12.34
N ILE A 185 -3.49 -6.98 12.10
CA ILE A 185 -2.86 -6.15 13.15
C ILE A 185 -3.92 -5.30 13.82
N MET A 186 -4.75 -4.60 13.05
CA MET A 186 -5.85 -3.80 13.59
C MET A 186 -6.81 -4.63 14.43
N GLY A 187 -7.27 -5.78 13.93
CA GLY A 187 -8.14 -6.68 14.69
C GLY A 187 -7.49 -7.17 15.99
N LYS A 188 -6.17 -7.45 15.96
CA LYS A 188 -5.44 -7.87 17.17
C LYS A 188 -5.30 -6.74 18.19
N LEU A 189 -5.16 -5.49 17.77
CA LEU A 189 -5.04 -4.34 18.68
C LEU A 189 -6.32 -4.06 19.48
N ILE A 190 -7.49 -4.42 18.94
CA ILE A 190 -8.80 -4.25 19.60
C ILE A 190 -9.40 -5.58 20.06
N ASP A 191 -8.62 -6.67 20.03
CA ASP A 191 -9.06 -8.04 20.33
C ASP A 191 -10.36 -8.48 19.61
N ASP A 192 -10.54 -8.02 18.36
CA ASP A 192 -11.64 -8.38 17.48
C ASP A 192 -11.13 -9.30 16.35
N PRO A 193 -11.27 -10.63 16.45
CA PRO A 193 -10.84 -11.54 15.41
C PRO A 193 -11.66 -11.40 14.11
N THR A 194 -12.82 -10.75 14.18
CA THR A 194 -13.77 -10.54 13.07
C THR A 194 -13.60 -9.18 12.39
N PHE A 195 -12.71 -8.32 12.89
CA PHE A 195 -12.45 -7.01 12.32
C PHE A 195 -12.08 -7.12 10.83
N ALA A 196 -12.80 -6.36 10.01
CA ALA A 196 -12.58 -6.25 8.57
C ALA A 196 -12.38 -4.77 8.24
N LEU A 197 -11.41 -4.43 7.38
CA LEU A 197 -11.25 -3.04 6.91
C LEU A 197 -12.46 -2.59 6.11
N PRO A 198 -12.86 -1.31 6.17
CA PRO A 198 -13.80 -0.79 5.20
C PRO A 198 -13.10 -0.62 3.84
N PHE A 199 -13.88 -0.55 2.77
CA PHE A 199 -13.36 -0.21 1.44
C PHE A 199 -14.08 1.03 0.91
N TRP A 200 -13.35 1.89 0.19
CA TRP A 200 -13.94 3.05 -0.45
C TRP A 200 -14.57 2.63 -1.77
N ASN A 201 -15.90 2.64 -1.83
CA ASN A 201 -16.71 2.17 -2.96
C ASN A 201 -16.92 3.28 -4.03
N TRP A 202 -15.82 3.86 -4.53
CA TRP A 202 -15.84 4.99 -5.48
C TRP A 202 -16.31 4.61 -6.89
N ASP A 203 -16.53 3.34 -7.16
CA ASP A 203 -17.16 2.80 -8.36
C ASP A 203 -18.69 2.90 -8.36
N ALA A 204 -19.32 3.18 -7.20
CA ALA A 204 -20.74 3.44 -7.08
C ALA A 204 -21.04 4.92 -6.75
N PRO A 205 -22.13 5.51 -7.27
CA PRO A 205 -22.44 6.94 -7.07
C PRO A 205 -22.41 7.41 -5.61
N ALA A 206 -22.99 6.63 -4.69
CA ALA A 206 -23.02 6.96 -3.27
C ALA A 206 -21.64 6.96 -2.58
N GLY A 207 -20.64 6.29 -3.16
CA GLY A 207 -19.28 6.22 -2.63
C GLY A 207 -18.28 7.10 -3.39
N MET A 208 -18.71 7.92 -4.35
CA MET A 208 -17.80 8.77 -5.14
C MET A 208 -17.21 9.95 -4.37
N TYR A 209 -17.79 10.31 -3.23
CA TYR A 209 -17.30 11.35 -2.32
C TYR A 209 -16.34 10.76 -1.30
N ILE A 210 -15.45 11.58 -0.72
CA ILE A 210 -14.68 11.16 0.46
C ILE A 210 -15.68 10.77 1.56
N PRO A 211 -15.60 9.55 2.13
CA PRO A 211 -16.49 9.14 3.22
C PRO A 211 -16.34 10.07 4.43
N SER A 212 -17.46 10.55 4.97
CA SER A 212 -17.49 11.53 6.07
C SER A 212 -16.74 11.08 7.33
N ILE A 213 -16.59 9.78 7.54
CA ILE A 213 -15.82 9.20 8.65
C ILE A 213 -14.34 9.63 8.65
N PHE A 214 -13.83 10.07 7.49
CA PHE A 214 -12.46 10.55 7.33
C PHE A 214 -12.35 12.08 7.46
N THR A 215 -13.44 12.84 7.38
CA THR A 215 -13.40 14.32 7.34
C THR A 215 -13.51 15.00 8.70
N ASP A 216 -13.93 14.27 9.73
CA ASP A 216 -13.98 14.72 11.12
C ASP A 216 -12.56 14.96 11.67
N THR A 217 -12.19 16.22 11.90
CA THR A 217 -10.84 16.64 12.32
C THR A 217 -10.42 16.13 13.69
N THR A 218 -11.38 15.71 14.52
CA THR A 218 -11.13 15.16 15.85
C THR A 218 -10.92 13.64 15.84
N SER A 219 -11.16 12.99 14.70
CA SER A 219 -11.09 11.55 14.52
C SER A 219 -9.65 11.05 14.36
N SER A 220 -9.35 9.87 14.90
CA SER A 220 -8.09 9.14 14.62
C SER A 220 -7.92 8.78 13.13
N LEU A 221 -9.01 8.79 12.37
CA LEU A 221 -9.06 8.54 10.93
C LEU A 221 -8.74 9.79 10.08
N TYR A 222 -8.66 10.97 10.72
CA TYR A 222 -8.40 12.21 10.03
C TYR A 222 -6.96 12.29 9.52
N ASP A 223 -6.80 13.09 8.47
CA ASP A 223 -5.51 13.45 7.92
C ASP A 223 -5.57 14.85 7.32
N GLN A 224 -4.78 15.77 7.87
CA GLN A 224 -4.75 17.18 7.47
C GLN A 224 -4.12 17.42 6.10
N TYR A 225 -3.34 16.46 5.57
CA TYR A 225 -2.59 16.65 4.33
C TYR A 225 -3.32 16.06 3.12
N ARG A 226 -4.64 16.29 3.06
CA ARG A 226 -5.46 15.99 1.89
C ARG A 226 -5.65 17.25 1.06
N ASN A 227 -5.98 17.08 -0.22
CA ASN A 227 -6.34 18.23 -1.06
C ASN A 227 -7.62 18.87 -0.51
N ALA A 228 -7.51 20.11 -0.02
CA ALA A 228 -8.65 20.87 0.50
C ALA A 228 -9.73 21.10 -0.58
N ALA A 229 -9.32 21.23 -1.85
CA ALA A 229 -10.23 21.42 -2.97
C ALA A 229 -11.01 20.15 -3.38
N HIS A 230 -10.68 18.98 -2.82
CA HIS A 230 -11.39 17.71 -3.11
C HIS A 230 -12.09 17.15 -1.85
N GLN A 231 -12.41 17.99 -0.87
CA GLN A 231 -13.29 17.61 0.24
C GLN A 231 -14.76 17.58 -0.24
N PRO A 232 -15.67 16.86 0.46
CA PRO A 232 -17.09 16.96 0.16
C PRO A 232 -17.56 18.42 0.10
N PRO A 233 -18.44 18.80 -0.85
CA PRO A 233 -19.23 17.92 -1.72
C PRO A 233 -18.55 17.51 -3.04
N GLU A 234 -17.23 17.61 -3.18
CA GLU A 234 -16.56 17.24 -4.43
C GLU A 234 -16.47 15.71 -4.63
N VAL A 235 -16.71 15.26 -5.87
CA VAL A 235 -16.55 13.86 -6.27
C VAL A 235 -15.09 13.56 -6.63
N THR A 236 -14.67 12.31 -6.43
CA THR A 236 -13.30 11.84 -6.76
C THR A 236 -12.91 11.93 -8.24
N ARG A 237 -13.88 12.18 -9.13
CA ARG A 237 -13.66 12.29 -10.58
C ARG A 237 -14.65 13.27 -11.22
N PRO A 238 -14.43 14.60 -11.08
CA PRO A 238 -15.35 15.61 -11.62
C PRO A 238 -15.41 15.61 -13.17
N GLU A 239 -14.33 15.20 -13.83
CA GLU A 239 -14.17 15.34 -15.29
C GLU A 239 -14.92 14.30 -16.11
N LEU A 240 -15.26 13.13 -15.55
CA LEU A 240 -16.04 12.11 -16.28
C LEU A 240 -17.55 12.20 -16.07
N GLN A 241 -18.00 13.03 -15.13
CA GLN A 241 -19.42 13.31 -14.94
C GLN A 241 -19.90 14.49 -15.80
N ARG A 242 -19.01 15.39 -16.24
CA ARG A 242 -19.35 16.53 -17.11
C ARG A 242 -19.70 16.16 -18.56
N HIS A 243 -19.52 14.90 -18.95
CA HIS A 243 -19.77 14.40 -20.31
C HIS A 243 -20.85 13.29 -20.36
N ARG A 244 -21.72 13.21 -19.36
CA ARG A 244 -22.94 12.39 -19.41
C ARG A 244 -24.18 13.26 -19.33
#